data_AF-A0A3C0GA33-F1
#
_entry.id   AF-A0A3C0GA33-F1
#
_cell.length_a   1.000
_cell.length_b   1.000
_cell.length_c   1.000
_cell.angle_alpha   90.00
_cell.angle_beta   90.00
_cell.angle_gamma   90.00
#
_symmetry.space_group_name_H-M   'P 1'
#
loop_
_entity.id
_entity.type
_entity.pdbx_description
1 polymer ?
#
loop_
_entity_poly.entity_id
_entity_poly.type
_entity_poly.pdbx_seq_one_letter_code
_entity_poly.pdbx_strand_id
1 'polypeptide(L)' 'LKCLPVKVVSIDKVEADDIIAYMSKDMAKRFNTKSYIVSSDRDFLQLVDDNITVYRPIEREFYDP' A
#
# COMPACT_ATOMS: atom_id res chain seq x y z
N LEU A 1 -2.50 -1.20 19.22
CA LEU A 1 -3.16 -1.29 17.90
C LEU A 1 -4.59 -1.84 17.93
N LYS A 2 -4.94 -2.83 18.77
CA LYS A 2 -6.27 -3.46 18.75
C LYS A 2 -7.47 -2.54 19.08
N CYS A 3 -7.22 -1.30 19.51
CA CYS A 3 -8.25 -0.33 19.86
C CYS A 3 -8.53 0.70 18.76
N LEU A 4 -7.80 0.65 17.64
CA LEU A 4 -8.03 1.52 16.50
C LEU A 4 -8.93 0.80 15.49
N PRO A 5 -9.80 1.52 14.75
CA PRO A 5 -10.67 0.94 13.72
C PRO A 5 -9.88 0.62 12.44
N VAL A 6 -8.79 -0.14 12.59
CA VAL A 6 -7.90 -0.57 11.51
C VAL A 6 -7.84 -2.08 11.50
N LYS A 7 -7.83 -2.66 10.30
CA LYS A 7 -7.60 -4.10 10.13
C LYS A 7 -6.10 -4.35 10.12
N VAL A 8 -5.63 -5.17 11.06
CA VAL A 8 -4.23 -5.61 11.11
C VAL A 8 -4.16 -6.98 10.45
N VAL A 9 -3.31 -7.12 9.44
CA VAL A 9 -3.06 -8.37 8.73
C VAL A 9 -1.63 -8.82 9.03
N SER A 10 -1.47 -10.07 9.41
CA SER A 10 -0.18 -10.74 9.57
C SER A 10 -0.39 -12.21 9.23
N ILE A 11 0.41 -12.73 8.31
CA ILE A 11 0.31 -14.09 7.81
C ILE A 11 1.67 -14.73 8.03
N ASP A 12 1.69 -15.90 8.67
CA ASP A 12 2.93 -16.62 8.95
C ASP A 12 3.64 -16.99 7.63
N LYS A 13 4.96 -16.79 7.59
CA LYS A 13 5.84 -17.08 6.44
C LYS A 13 5.59 -16.25 5.17
N VAL A 14 4.90 -15.11 5.28
CA VAL A 14 4.71 -14.19 4.14
C VAL A 14 5.29 -12.82 4.50
N GLU A 15 6.03 -12.23 3.57
CA GLU A 15 6.62 -10.90 3.74
C GLU A 15 5.54 -9.81 3.59
N ALA A 16 5.74 -8.69 4.27
CA ALA A 16 4.74 -7.63 4.33
C ALA A 16 4.58 -6.90 2.98
N ASP A 17 5.66 -6.77 2.24
CA ASP A 17 5.71 -6.19 0.90
C ASP A 17 4.89 -7.00 -0.12
N ASP A 18 4.97 -8.33 -0.09
CA ASP A 18 4.13 -9.22 -0.90
C ASP A 18 2.64 -8.99 -0.63
N ILE A 19 2.27 -8.90 0.66
CA ILE A 19 0.88 -8.66 1.09
C ILE A 19 0.43 -7.28 0.59
N ILE A 20 1.25 -6.24 0.77
CA ILE A 20 0.93 -4.87 0.34
C ILE A 20 0.78 -4.81 -1.19
N ALA A 21 1.68 -5.45 -1.94
CA ALA A 21 1.64 -5.46 -3.40
C ALA A 21 0.40 -6.16 -3.95
N TYR A 22 0.00 -7.28 -3.34
CA TYR A 22 -1.24 -7.97 -3.71
C TYR A 22 -2.47 -7.15 -3.33
N MET A 23 -2.53 -6.64 -2.09
CA MET A 23 -3.69 -5.91 -1.59
C MET A 23 -3.91 -4.57 -2.31
N SER A 24 -2.85 -3.82 -2.62
CA SER A 24 -2.99 -2.52 -3.30
C SER A 24 -3.69 -2.66 -4.66
N LYS A 25 -3.32 -3.69 -5.43
CA LYS A 25 -3.91 -4.05 -6.72
C LYS A 25 -5.32 -4.63 -6.59
N ASP A 26 -5.51 -5.61 -5.70
CA ASP A 26 -6.83 -6.23 -5.50
C ASP A 26 -7.86 -5.21 -5.03
N MET A 27 -7.53 -4.38 -4.05
CA MET A 27 -8.44 -3.37 -3.51
C MET A 27 -8.79 -2.30 -4.55
N ALA A 28 -7.79 -1.80 -5.29
CA ALA A 28 -8.01 -0.81 -6.33
C ALA A 28 -8.98 -1.33 -7.40
N LYS A 29 -8.76 -2.56 -7.86
CA LYS A 29 -9.60 -3.24 -8.86
C LYS A 29 -10.99 -3.58 -8.32
N ARG A 30 -11.07 -4.15 -7.13
CA ARG A 30 -12.30 -4.69 -6.55
C ARG A 30 -13.29 -3.60 -6.17
N PHE A 31 -12.80 -2.47 -5.68
CA PHE A 31 -13.63 -1.35 -5.24
C PHE A 31 -13.67 -0.20 -6.25
N ASN A 32 -12.92 -0.28 -7.35
CA ASN A 32 -12.77 0.78 -8.35
C ASN A 32 -12.37 2.12 -7.69
N THR A 33 -11.38 2.05 -6.79
CA THR A 33 -10.89 3.17 -5.97
C THR A 33 -9.38 3.31 -6.09
N LYS A 34 -8.85 4.48 -5.74
CA LYS A 34 -7.41 4.63 -5.57
C LYS A 34 -6.92 3.96 -4.27
N SER A 35 -5.82 3.22 -4.37
CA SER A 35 -5.09 2.64 -3.25
C SER A 35 -3.89 3.52 -2.89
N TYR A 36 -3.71 3.80 -1.60
CA TYR A 36 -2.56 4.54 -1.09
C TYR A 36 -1.65 3.62 -0.28
N ILE A 37 -0.40 3.50 -0.71
CA ILE A 37 0.65 2.80 0.04
C ILE A 37 1.43 3.85 0.82
N VAL A 38 1.45 3.74 2.15
CA VAL A 38 2.22 4.65 3.01
C VAL A 38 3.47 3.94 3.48
N SER A 39 4.61 4.23 2.85
CA SER A 39 5.90 3.62 3.18
C SER A 39 7.05 4.53 2.75
N SER A 40 8.17 4.50 3.48
CA SER A 40 9.41 5.16 3.05
C SER A 40 10.24 4.31 2.10
N ASP A 41 9.89 3.04 1.90
CA ASP A 41 10.59 2.11 1.02
C ASP A 41 10.37 2.49 -0.46
N ARG A 42 11.47 2.52 -1.21
CA ARG A 42 11.46 2.88 -2.64
C ARG A 42 11.04 1.73 -3.53
N ASP A 43 11.10 0.49 -3.05
CA ASP A 43 10.75 -0.68 -3.85
C ASP A 43 9.25 -0.67 -4.21
N PHE A 44 8.39 -0.01 -3.42
CA PHE A 44 6.98 0.16 -3.76
C PHE A 44 6.71 1.12 -4.93
N LEU A 45 7.69 1.94 -5.34
CA LEU A 45 7.52 2.86 -6.48
C LEU A 45 7.26 2.11 -7.80
N GLN A 46 7.72 0.86 -7.89
CA GLN A 46 7.43 -0.01 -9.05
C GLN A 46 5.95 -0.37 -9.20
N LEU A 47 5.14 -0.15 -8.15
CA LEU A 47 3.70 -0.45 -8.13
C LEU A 47 2.83 0.76 -8.47
N VAL A 48 3.42 1.95 -8.65
CA VAL A 48 2.66 3.17 -8.96
C VAL A 48 1.99 3.02 -10.32
N ASP A 49 0.69 3.30 -10.36
CA ASP A 49 -0.13 3.31 -11.57
C ASP A 49 -1.31 4.29 -11.40
N ASP A 50 -2.21 4.38 -12.40
CA ASP A 50 -3.37 5.29 -12.37
C ASP A 50 -4.25 5.15 -11.12
N ASN A 51 -4.23 3.98 -10.48
CA ASN A 51 -5.02 3.64 -9.32
C ASN A 51 -4.19 3.41 -8.04
N ILE A 52 -2.87 3.42 -8.09
CA ILE A 52 -1.98 3.17 -6.95
C ILE A 52 -1.02 4.35 -6.78
N THR A 53 -1.11 5.00 -5.62
CA THR A 53 -0.23 6.11 -5.22
C THR A 53 0.62 5.71 -4.03
N VAL A 54 1.92 6.02 -4.06
CA VAL A 54 2.83 5.80 -2.91
C VAL A 54 3.06 7.13 -2.20
N TYR A 55 2.79 7.18 -0.91
CA TYR A 55 3.11 8.32 -0.04
C TYR A 55 4.33 8.00 0.82
N ARG A 56 5.39 8.80 0.68
CA ARG A 56 6.61 8.67 1.48
C ARG A 56 6.58 9.67 2.64
N PRO A 57 6.33 9.23 3.88
CA PRO A 57 6.06 10.14 5.01
C PRO A 57 7.30 10.91 5.49
N ILE A 58 8.51 10.39 5.23
CA ILE A 58 9.76 11.04 5.62
C ILE A 58 10.00 12.28 4.77
N GLU A 59 9.80 12.17 3.46
CA GLU A 59 9.96 13.25 2.47
C GLU A 59 8.68 14.09 2.32
N ARG A 60 7.54 13.56 2.77
CA ARG A 60 6.20 14.14 2.61
C ARG A 60 5.80 14.30 1.15
N GLU A 61 6.23 13.36 0.31
CA GLU A 61 5.99 13.35 -1.13
C GLU A 61 5.03 12.24 -1.53
N PHE A 62 4.20 12.54 -2.53
CA PHE A 62 3.36 11.58 -3.22
C PHE A 62 4.01 11.22 -4.56
N TYR A 63 3.97 9.93 -4.89
CA TYR A 63 4.41 9.40 -6.17
C TYR A 63 3.17 8.82 -6.85
N ASP A 64 2.71 9.52 -7.87
CA ASP A 64 1.62 9.19 -8.79
C ASP A 64 2.15 9.21 -10.25
N PRO A 65 1.40 8.68 -11.23
CA PRO A 65 1.83 8.60 -12.63
C PRO A 65 2.11 9.95 -13.32
#